data_AF-A0A8D6XP03-F1
#
_entry.id   AF-A0A8D6XP03-F1
#
_cell.length_a   1.000
_cell.length_b   1.000
_cell.length_c   1.000
_cell.angle_alpha   90.00
_cell.angle_beta   90.00
_cell.angle_gamma   90.00
#
_symmetry.space_group_name_H-M   'P 1'
#
loop_
_entity.id
_entity.type
_entity.pdbx_description
1 polymer ?
#
loop_
_entity_poly.entity_id
_entity_poly.type
_entity_poly.pdbx_seq_one_letter_code
_entity_poly.pdbx_strand_id
1 'polypeptide(L)'
;MSWDEFSFKKGELAFVSQNYENNELIPILDNRRQTTIRNFFLKYPLKVRQEVRFITMDMSGAYMPLVRRLFINAQIIIDRFHIIQKLDRSFLKKRIAIMNQFNKKLLPY
;
A
#
# COMPACT_ATOMS: atom_id res chain seq x y z
N MET A 1 8.14 -10.39 -1.50
CA MET A 1 8.02 -9.49 -0.33
C MET A 1 6.76 -8.65 -0.51
N SER A 2 5.99 -8.41 0.55
CA SER A 2 4.82 -7.53 0.53
C SER A 2 5.08 -6.25 1.31
N TRP A 3 4.61 -5.11 0.81
CA TRP A 3 4.68 -3.78 1.43
C TRP A 3 3.26 -3.25 1.65
N ASP A 4 2.92 -2.95 2.90
CA ASP A 4 1.61 -2.39 3.26
C ASP A 4 1.72 -1.32 4.35
N GLU A 5 0.63 -0.59 4.57
CA GLU A 5 0.51 0.42 5.62
C GLU A 5 -0.49 -0.03 6.68
N PHE A 6 -0.10 0.06 7.95
CA PHE A 6 -0.96 -0.28 9.08
C PHE A 6 -1.19 0.94 9.96
N SER A 7 -2.43 1.20 10.39
CA SER A 7 -2.72 2.28 11.33
C SER A 7 -2.37 1.84 12.75
N PHE A 8 -1.31 2.40 13.32
CA PHE A 8 -1.01 2.30 14.75
C PHE A 8 -1.77 3.39 15.54
N LYS A 9 -1.82 3.26 16.88
CA LYS A 9 -2.67 4.06 17.79
C LYS A 9 -2.74 5.55 17.38
N LYS A 10 -3.97 6.10 17.32
CA LYS A 10 -4.29 7.50 16.91
C LYS A 10 -4.06 7.86 15.43
N GLY A 11 -4.25 6.92 14.51
CA GLY A 11 -4.32 7.24 13.07
C GLY A 11 -2.96 7.51 12.40
N GLU A 12 -1.86 7.20 13.09
CA GLU A 12 -0.53 7.23 12.51
C GLU A 12 -0.28 5.95 11.71
N LEU A 13 0.17 6.11 10.46
CA LEU A 13 0.43 4.99 9.56
C LEU A 13 1.88 4.52 9.70
N ALA A 14 2.00 3.27 10.14
CA ALA A 14 3.24 2.50 10.17
C ALA A 14 3.42 1.75 8.85
N PHE A 15 4.67 1.53 8.46
CA PHE A 15 5.01 0.68 7.32
C PHE A 15 5.25 -0.75 7.81
N VAL A 16 4.65 -1.73 7.15
CA VAL A 16 4.88 -3.14 7.42
C VAL A 16 5.35 -3.82 6.15
N SER A 17 6.30 -4.75 6.31
CA SER A 17 6.64 -5.65 5.22
C SER A 17 6.78 -7.09 5.69
N GLN A 18 6.44 -7.99 4.77
CA GLN A 18 6.35 -9.42 5.04
C GLN A 18 7.03 -10.20 3.92
N ASN A 19 7.65 -11.32 4.26
CA ASN A 19 8.06 -12.30 3.28
C ASN A 19 6.86 -13.15 2.86
N TYR A 20 6.69 -13.31 1.55
CA TYR A 20 5.54 -13.99 0.97
C TYR A 20 5.61 -15.52 1.14
N GLU A 21 6.81 -16.09 1.16
CA GLU A 21 6.98 -17.55 1.16
C GLU A 21 6.73 -18.18 2.54
N ASN A 22 7.19 -17.52 3.59
CA ASN A 22 7.13 -18.04 4.96
C ASN A 22 6.24 -17.19 5.89
N ASN A 23 5.56 -16.16 5.36
CA ASN A 23 4.73 -15.21 6.11
C ASN A 23 5.46 -14.49 7.26
N GLU A 24 6.78 -14.47 7.26
CA GLU A 24 7.55 -13.80 8.30
C GLU A 24 7.47 -12.28 8.13
N LEU A 25 7.18 -11.58 9.23
CA LEU A 25 7.27 -10.13 9.29
C LEU A 25 8.74 -9.72 9.28
N ILE A 26 9.12 -8.81 8.38
CA ILE A 26 10.52 -8.43 8.16
C ILE A 26 10.85 -7.15 8.97
N PRO A 27 10.41 -5.95 8.54
CA PRO A 27 10.19 -4.88 9.54
C PRO A 27 8.75 -4.39 9.68
N ILE A 28 8.48 -3.88 10.88
CA ILE A 28 7.46 -2.87 11.16
C ILE A 28 8.22 -1.57 11.46
N LEU A 29 7.96 -0.51 10.69
CA LEU A 29 8.52 0.83 10.92
C LEU A 29 7.42 1.75 11.42
N ASP A 30 7.70 2.50 12.49
CA ASP A 30 6.73 3.38 13.16
C ASP A 30 6.17 4.50 12.26
N ASN A 31 6.79 4.75 11.11
CA ASN A 31 6.30 5.70 10.14
C ASN A 31 6.49 5.23 8.70
N ARG A 32 5.66 5.82 7.83
CA ARG A 32 5.62 5.55 6.40
C ARG A 32 6.46 6.50 5.53
N ARG A 33 7.36 7.30 6.13
CA ARG A 33 8.15 8.28 5.36
C ARG A 33 9.13 7.55 4.44
N GLN A 34 9.20 7.95 3.18
CA GLN A 34 10.10 7.34 2.20
C GLN A 34 11.57 7.34 2.65
N THR A 35 12.01 8.39 3.35
CA THR A 35 13.37 8.51 3.88
C THR A 35 13.67 7.44 4.93
N THR A 36 12.74 7.17 5.84
CA THR A 36 12.86 6.14 6.87
C THR A 36 12.96 4.75 6.23
N ILE A 37 12.04 4.44 5.31
CA ILE A 37 12.01 3.16 4.59
C ILE A 37 13.29 2.98 3.77
N ARG A 38 13.72 4.03 3.05
CA ARG A 38 14.98 4.03 2.29
C ARG A 38 16.17 3.71 3.17
N ASN A 39 16.33 4.45 4.26
CA ASN A 39 17.47 4.31 5.16
C ASN A 39 17.48 2.95 5.84
N PHE A 40 16.31 2.38 6.14
CA PHE A 40 16.19 1.03 6.65
C PHE A 40 16.74 0.00 5.65
N PHE A 41 16.24 0.01 4.41
CA PHE A 41 16.66 -0.98 3.41
C PHE A 41 18.10 -0.79 2.92
N LEU A 42 18.63 0.45 2.96
CA LEU A 42 20.03 0.70 2.63
C LEU A 42 21.04 0.09 3.62
N LYS A 43 20.62 -0.31 4.82
CA LYS A 43 21.46 -1.07 5.75
C LYS A 43 21.81 -2.46 5.22
N TYR A 44 20.98 -3.01 4.32
CA TYR A 44 21.23 -4.31 3.71
C TYR A 44 22.14 -4.16 2.49
N PRO A 45 23.16 -5.04 2.35
CA PRO A 45 24.04 -5.06 1.18
C PRO A 45 23.25 -5.15 -0.12
N LEU A 46 23.79 -4.54 -1.18
CA LEU A 46 23.15 -4.54 -2.49
C LEU A 46 22.87 -5.95 -3.02
N LYS A 47 23.78 -6.91 -2.77
CA LYS A 47 23.62 -8.32 -3.16
C LYS A 47 22.32 -8.92 -2.64
N VAL A 48 22.04 -8.75 -1.34
CA VAL A 48 20.81 -9.25 -0.71
C VAL A 48 19.57 -8.55 -1.29
N ARG A 49 19.65 -7.24 -1.57
CA ARG A 49 18.54 -6.50 -2.19
C ARG A 49 18.27 -6.93 -3.63
N GLN A 50 19.29 -7.42 -4.34
CA GLN A 50 19.16 -7.92 -5.72
C GLN A 50 18.54 -9.33 -5.79
N GLU A 51 18.49 -10.05 -4.68
CA GLU A 51 17.84 -11.37 -4.59
C GLU A 51 16.31 -11.26 -4.53
N VAL A 52 15.77 -10.10 -4.17
CA VAL A 52 14.32 -9.86 -4.15
C VAL A 52 13.79 -9.84 -5.58
N ARG A 53 12.98 -10.85 -5.92
CA ARG A 53 12.38 -11.01 -7.27
C ARG A 53 11.02 -10.34 -7.41
N PHE A 54 10.21 -10.35 -6.36
CA PHE A 54 8.83 -9.85 -6.40
C PHE A 54 8.52 -8.98 -5.21
N ILE A 55 7.92 -7.82 -5.48
CA ILE A 55 7.40 -6.91 -4.48
C ILE A 55 5.93 -6.65 -4.75
N THR A 56 5.06 -7.07 -3.83
CA THR A 56 3.63 -6.74 -3.83
C THR A 56 3.39 -5.48 -3.03
N MET A 57 2.65 -4.52 -3.58
CA MET A 57 2.40 -3.23 -2.92
C MET A 57 1.12 -2.56 -3.42
N ASP A 58 0.62 -1.57 -2.67
CA ASP A 58 -0.42 -0.66 -3.16
C ASP A 58 0.11 0.26 -4.29
N MET A 59 -0.80 0.83 -5.08
CA MET A 59 -0.60 1.80 -6.16
C MET A 59 -0.10 3.18 -5.69
N SER A 60 0.64 3.24 -4.59
CA SER A 60 1.19 4.48 -4.05
C SER A 60 2.31 5.00 -4.95
N GLY A 61 2.08 6.14 -5.61
CA GLY A 61 3.08 6.83 -6.42
C GLY A 61 4.34 7.24 -5.63
N ALA A 62 4.27 7.27 -4.30
CA ALA A 62 5.40 7.54 -3.43
C ALA A 62 6.38 6.34 -3.32
N TYR A 63 5.87 5.11 -3.29
CA TYR A 63 6.70 3.94 -3.06
C TYR A 63 7.26 3.32 -4.33
N MET A 64 6.53 3.41 -5.44
CA MET A 64 6.96 2.78 -6.70
C MET A 64 8.35 3.26 -7.18
N PRO A 65 8.70 4.57 -7.14
CA PRO A 65 10.06 5.02 -7.45
C PRO A 65 11.11 4.55 -6.43
N LEU A 66 10.71 4.44 -5.16
CA LEU A 66 11.60 4.00 -4.08
C LEU A 66 11.97 2.52 -4.24
N VAL A 67 10.97 1.66 -4.50
CA VAL A 67 11.15 0.23 -4.73
C VAL A 67 12.07 -0.01 -5.92
N ARG A 68 11.86 0.68 -7.04
CA ARG A 68 12.72 0.57 -8.24
C ARG A 68 14.18 0.93 -7.97
N ARG A 69 14.45 1.85 -7.03
CA ARG A 69 15.82 2.24 -6.66
C ARG A 69 16.46 1.26 -5.67
N LEU A 70 15.66 0.69 -4.77
CA LEU A 70 16.15 -0.20 -3.72
C LEU A 70 16.34 -1.64 -4.21
N PHE A 71 15.45 -2.12 -5.07
CA PHE A 71 15.38 -3.51 -5.55
C PHE A 71 15.34 -3.51 -7.07
N ILE A 72 16.52 -3.40 -7.68
CA ILE A 72 16.68 -3.22 -9.14
C ILE A 72 16.11 -4.40 -9.94
N ASN A 73 16.21 -5.61 -9.39
CA ASN A 73 15.74 -6.84 -10.05
C ASN A 73 14.30 -7.21 -9.69
N ALA A 74 13.65 -6.46 -8.80
CA ALA A 74 12.32 -6.82 -8.33
C ALA A 74 11.23 -6.37 -9.31
N GLN A 75 10.36 -7.30 -9.68
CA GLN A 75 9.12 -6.99 -10.37
C GLN A 75 8.09 -6.48 -9.36
N ILE A 76 7.49 -5.33 -9.67
CA ILE A 76 6.43 -4.72 -8.86
C ILE A 76 5.09 -5.31 -9.30
N ILE A 77 4.38 -5.92 -8.34
CA ILE A 77 3.04 -6.48 -8.51
C ILE A 77 2.09 -5.60 -7.69
N ILE A 78 1.03 -5.09 -8.33
CA ILE A 78 0.02 -4.32 -7.62
C ILE A 78 -0.88 -5.28 -6.85
N ASP A 79 -1.08 -5.00 -5.57
CA ASP A 79 -1.98 -5.78 -4.73
C ASP A 79 -3.45 -5.64 -5.18
N ARG A 80 -4.05 -6.78 -5.52
CA ARG A 80 -5.45 -6.88 -5.97
C ARG A 80 -6.45 -6.47 -4.90
N PHE A 81 -6.15 -6.68 -3.62
CA PHE A 81 -7.03 -6.26 -2.54
C PHE A 81 -7.23 -4.74 -2.55
N HIS A 82 -6.11 -4.01 -2.68
CA HIS A 82 -6.13 -2.55 -2.75
C HIS A 82 -6.81 -2.03 -4.01
N ILE A 83 -6.69 -2.73 -5.15
CA ILE A 83 -7.43 -2.40 -6.38
C ILE A 83 -8.94 -2.50 -6.15
N ILE A 84 -9.41 -3.65 -5.66
CA ILE A 84 -10.85 -3.90 -5.43
C ILE A 84 -11.40 -2.91 -4.39
N GLN A 85 -10.68 -2.70 -3.29
CA GLN A 85 -11.08 -1.75 -2.25
C GLN A 85 -11.19 -0.31 -2.78
N LYS A 86 -10.25 0.14 -3.61
CA LYS A 86 -10.31 1.47 -4.24
C LYS A 86 -11.46 1.59 -5.23
N LEU A 87 -11.72 0.54 -5.99
CA LEU A 87 -12.84 0.47 -6.92
C LEU A 87 -14.17 0.63 -6.16
N ASP A 88 -14.41 -0.20 -5.15
CA ASP A 88 -15.64 -0.22 -4.35
C ASP A 88 -15.92 1.13 -3.69
N ARG A 89 -14.88 1.74 -3.08
CA ARG A 89 -15.00 3.08 -2.48
C ARG A 89 -15.37 4.15 -3.51
N SER A 90 -14.81 4.06 -4.72
CA SER A 90 -15.10 5.00 -5.80
C SER A 90 -16.54 4.86 -6.30
N PHE A 91 -17.02 3.63 -6.49
CA PHE A 91 -18.42 3.36 -6.85
C PHE A 91 -19.37 3.82 -5.75
N LEU A 92 -19.09 3.52 -4.49
CA LEU A 92 -19.91 3.96 -3.36
C LEU A 92 -20.00 5.49 -3.28
N LYS A 93 -18.86 6.19 -3.45
CA LYS A 93 -18.83 7.66 -3.48
C LYS A 93 -19.67 8.21 -4.62
N LYS A 94 -19.57 7.63 -5.82
CA LYS A 94 -20.38 8.06 -6.98
C LYS A 94 -21.86 7.79 -6.75
N ARG A 95 -22.21 6.62 -6.22
CA ARG A 95 -23.59 6.27 -5.85
C ARG A 95 -24.17 7.27 -4.86
N ILE A 96 -23.47 7.56 -3.77
CA ILE A 96 -23.90 8.55 -2.76
C ILE A 96 -24.06 9.94 -3.38
N ALA A 97 -23.12 10.36 -4.23
CA ALA A 97 -23.21 11.64 -4.92
C ALA A 97 -24.45 11.73 -5.81
N ILE A 98 -24.78 10.66 -6.54
CA ILE A 98 -26.02 10.56 -7.33
C ILE A 98 -27.25 10.59 -6.42
N MET A 99 -27.26 9.80 -5.34
CA MET A 99 -28.38 9.75 -4.39
C MET A 99 -28.68 11.12 -3.77
N ASN A 100 -27.65 11.89 -3.42
CA ASN A 100 -27.82 13.21 -2.82
C ASN A 100 -28.33 14.28 -3.79
N GLN A 101 -28.34 14.02 -5.10
CA GLN A 101 -28.96 14.91 -6.09
C GLN A 101 -30.49 14.78 -6.11
N PHE A 102 -31.04 13.66 -5.62
CA PHE A 102 -32.48 13.46 -5.57
C PHE A 102 -33.06 14.08 -4.30
N ASN A 103 -34.18 14.79 -4.45
CA ASN A 103 -34.86 15.43 -3.34
C ASN A 103 -35.56 14.36 -2.48
N LYS A 104 -35.12 14.16 -1.23
CA LYS A 104 -35.67 13.14 -0.31
C LYS A 104 -37.16 13.32 0.03
N LYS A 105 -37.76 14.44 -0.37
CA LYS A 105 -39.16 14.81 -0.11
C LYS A 105 -40.18 14.24 -1.11
N LEU A 106 -39.77 13.47 -2.12
CA LEU A 106 -40.66 12.95 -3.18
C LEU A 106 -40.76 11.42 -3.19
N LEU A 107 -40.57 10.74 -2.06
CA LEU A 107 -40.92 9.34 -1.96
C LEU A 107 -42.30 9.24 -1.30
N PRO A 108 -43.38 8.99 -2.08
CA PRO A 108 -44.69 8.72 -1.54
C PRO A 108 -44.68 7.28 -1.06
N TYR A 109 -44.32 7.08 0.20
CA TYR A 109 -44.72 5.91 0.96
C TYR A 109 -45.41 6.37 2.24
#